data_AF-A0A803QV92-F1
#
_entry.id   AF-A0A803QV92-F1
#
_cell.length_a   1.000
_cell.length_b   1.000
_cell.length_c   1.000
_cell.angle_alpha   90.00
_cell.angle_beta   90.00
_cell.angle_gamma   90.00
#
_symmetry.space_group_name_H-M   'P 1'
#
loop_
_entity.id
_entity.type
_entity.pdbx_description
1 polymer ?
#
loop_
_entity_poly.entity_id
_entity_poly.type
_entity_poly.pdbx_seq_one_letter_code
_entity_poly.pdbx_strand_id
1 'polypeptide(L)'
;METISGKIGQLYGGLTKFVMKCLFRVISVGPVPEHIAFIMDGNRRYAKKQNERTIAGHKAGYSSLISMLGYCYELGVKYVTVYAFSIDNFKRSPEEVECLMDLMLEKMKGFLEHESIVHQYGIRVYFIGNLKLLNEPVRVAAEKVMKATAKNNKANLLVCVAYTSCDEIVHAIQESCQSKIYDIQTRNGSSDKKMNGFVVHGGLEEHEDKPKNHEAKPCNGLIEESEVCEKQMNLPTLKLVDIEKHMYMAVAPDPDIVIRSSGETRLSNFLLWQTANCPLYSPTALWPELGLWHLVWAVLNFQRSYQYLEKNKKKI
;
A
#
# COMPACT_ATOMS: atom_id res chain seq x y z
N MET A 1 1.66 -1.93 -47.96
CA MET A 1 2.19 -2.95 -47.03
C MET A 1 1.90 -2.60 -45.56
N GLU A 2 1.83 -1.32 -45.17
CA GLU A 2 1.49 -0.89 -43.80
C GLU A 2 0.07 -1.29 -43.33
N THR A 3 -0.91 -1.29 -44.23
CA THR A 3 -2.30 -1.70 -43.93
C THR A 3 -2.51 -3.19 -43.69
N ILE A 4 -1.64 -4.04 -44.24
CA ILE A 4 -1.68 -5.50 -44.04
C ILE A 4 -1.01 -5.86 -42.70
N SER A 5 0.10 -5.20 -42.35
CA SER A 5 0.77 -5.34 -41.05
C SER A 5 -0.15 -4.95 -39.88
N GLY A 6 -0.91 -3.86 -40.00
CA GLY A 6 -1.87 -3.42 -38.98
C GLY A 6 -3.04 -4.39 -38.75
N LYS A 7 -3.60 -4.96 -39.82
CA LYS A 7 -4.69 -5.96 -39.73
C LYS A 7 -4.19 -7.29 -39.15
N ILE A 8 -2.98 -7.70 -39.53
CA ILE A 8 -2.33 -8.90 -38.99
C ILE A 8 -2.05 -8.71 -37.48
N GLY A 9 -1.51 -7.56 -37.08
CA GLY A 9 -1.29 -7.23 -35.67
C GLY A 9 -2.57 -7.20 -34.83
N GLN A 10 -3.66 -6.66 -35.38
CA GLN A 10 -4.98 -6.70 -34.72
C GLN A 10 -5.54 -8.12 -34.61
N LEU A 11 -5.37 -8.96 -35.64
CA LEU A 11 -5.82 -10.35 -35.63
C LEU A 11 -5.03 -11.20 -34.62
N TYR A 12 -3.71 -11.06 -34.58
CA TYR A 12 -2.84 -11.71 -33.58
C TYR A 12 -3.15 -11.20 -32.16
N GLY A 13 -3.43 -9.91 -31.98
CA GLY A 13 -3.88 -9.34 -30.71
C GLY A 13 -5.24 -9.89 -30.25
N GLY A 14 -6.16 -10.10 -31.19
CA GLY A 14 -7.46 -10.72 -30.91
C GLY A 14 -7.35 -12.19 -30.52
N LEU A 15 -6.55 -12.97 -31.25
CA LEU A 15 -6.33 -14.39 -30.99
C LEU A 15 -5.62 -14.61 -29.64
N THR A 16 -4.59 -13.83 -29.34
CA THR A 16 -3.87 -13.93 -28.05
C THR A 16 -4.78 -13.61 -26.87
N LYS A 17 -5.61 -12.56 -26.97
CA LYS A 17 -6.63 -12.26 -25.95
C LYS A 17 -7.65 -13.39 -25.81
N PHE A 18 -8.10 -13.99 -26.92
CA PHE A 18 -9.03 -15.10 -26.87
C PHE A 18 -8.45 -16.33 -26.18
N VAL A 19 -7.21 -16.72 -26.53
CA VAL A 19 -6.51 -17.84 -25.89
C VAL A 19 -6.31 -17.57 -24.39
N MET A 20 -5.91 -16.35 -24.02
CA MET A 20 -5.77 -15.94 -22.62
C MET A 20 -7.10 -16.05 -21.86
N LYS A 21 -8.22 -15.62 -22.45
CA LYS A 21 -9.55 -15.76 -21.83
C LYS A 21 -9.95 -17.22 -21.66
N CYS A 22 -9.65 -18.08 -22.64
CA CYS A 22 -9.90 -19.51 -22.52
C CYS A 22 -9.06 -20.12 -21.38
N LEU A 23 -7.78 -19.75 -21.29
CA LEU A 23 -6.89 -20.18 -20.22
C LEU A 23 -7.42 -19.75 -18.84
N PHE A 24 -7.81 -18.49 -18.68
CA PHE A 24 -8.36 -18.00 -17.42
C PHE A 24 -9.67 -18.71 -17.07
N ARG A 25 -10.57 -18.96 -18.02
CA ARG A 25 -11.78 -19.76 -17.76
C ARG A 25 -11.46 -21.15 -17.21
N VAL A 26 -10.43 -21.82 -17.74
CA VAL A 26 -10.00 -23.14 -17.26
C VAL A 26 -9.42 -23.04 -15.86
N ILE A 27 -8.52 -22.08 -15.61
CA ILE A 27 -7.91 -21.88 -14.29
C ILE A 27 -8.95 -21.50 -13.24
N SER A 28 -9.93 -20.68 -13.60
CA SER A 28 -11.02 -20.24 -12.72
C SER A 28 -12.04 -21.34 -12.39
N VAL A 29 -11.91 -22.56 -12.92
CA VAL A 29 -12.64 -23.74 -12.42
C VAL A 29 -12.15 -24.10 -11.00
N GLY A 30 -10.87 -23.87 -10.71
CA GLY A 30 -10.31 -23.97 -9.36
C GLY A 30 -10.50 -22.69 -8.54
N PRO A 31 -10.11 -22.71 -7.25
CA PRO A 31 -10.15 -21.51 -6.41
C PRO A 31 -9.22 -20.43 -6.99
N VAL A 32 -9.74 -19.22 -7.15
CA VAL A 32 -8.97 -18.04 -7.58
C VAL A 32 -8.61 -17.23 -6.33
N PRO A 33 -7.35 -16.80 -6.17
CA PRO A 33 -6.99 -15.91 -5.06
C PRO A 33 -7.79 -14.61 -5.15
N GLU A 34 -8.41 -14.22 -4.05
CA GLU A 34 -9.18 -12.99 -3.96
C GLU A 34 -8.24 -11.78 -3.91
N HIS A 35 -7.10 -11.94 -3.24
CA HIS A 35 -6.10 -10.89 -3.07
C HIS A 35 -4.67 -11.37 -3.39
N ILE A 36 -4.00 -10.71 -4.34
CA ILE A 36 -2.58 -10.93 -4.65
C ILE A 36 -1.75 -9.69 -4.29
N ALA A 37 -0.67 -9.87 -3.53
CA ALA A 37 0.28 -8.80 -3.22
C ALA A 37 1.60 -8.97 -3.99
N PHE A 38 2.16 -7.89 -4.54
CA PHE A 38 3.39 -7.92 -5.33
C PHE A 38 4.51 -7.08 -4.70
N ILE A 39 5.68 -7.70 -4.56
CA ILE A 39 6.95 -7.00 -4.31
C ILE A 39 7.69 -6.88 -5.64
N MET A 40 7.67 -5.68 -6.23
CA MET A 40 8.15 -5.39 -7.59
C MET A 40 9.68 -5.17 -7.64
N ASP A 41 10.45 -6.18 -7.27
CA ASP A 41 11.92 -6.11 -7.19
C ASP A 41 12.61 -6.40 -8.54
N GLY A 42 13.80 -5.82 -8.73
CA GLY A 42 14.66 -6.10 -9.88
C GLY A 42 14.71 -5.01 -10.96
N ASN A 43 13.99 -3.89 -10.82
CA ASN A 43 13.97 -2.81 -11.82
C ASN A 43 15.37 -2.26 -12.16
N ARG A 44 16.20 -2.01 -11.14
CA ARG A 44 17.59 -1.52 -11.32
C ARG A 44 18.49 -2.57 -11.98
N ARG A 45 18.33 -3.84 -11.58
CA ARG A 45 19.05 -4.99 -12.17
C ARG A 45 18.67 -5.16 -13.65
N TYR A 46 17.39 -4.96 -13.97
CA TYR A 46 16.89 -5.03 -15.34
C TYR A 46 17.48 -3.90 -16.20
N ALA A 47 17.46 -2.65 -15.72
CA ALA A 47 18.09 -1.54 -16.43
C ALA A 47 19.58 -1.83 -16.73
N LYS A 48 20.33 -2.29 -15.73
CA LYS A 48 21.73 -2.68 -15.91
C LYS A 48 21.91 -3.80 -16.94
N LYS A 49 21.04 -4.82 -16.92
CA LYS A 49 21.03 -5.92 -17.90
C LYS A 49 20.79 -5.43 -19.33
N GLN A 50 20.00 -4.37 -19.50
CA GLN A 50 19.72 -3.75 -20.80
C GLN A 50 20.71 -2.64 -21.19
N ASN A 51 21.77 -2.40 -20.41
CA ASN A 51 22.70 -1.26 -20.57
C ASN A 51 21.99 0.11 -20.58
N GLU A 52 20.90 0.22 -19.82
CA GLU A 52 20.05 1.39 -19.73
C GLU A 52 20.19 2.10 -18.37
N ARG A 53 19.70 3.34 -18.31
CA ARG A 53 19.65 4.10 -17.04
C ARG A 53 18.63 3.49 -16.08
N THR A 54 18.88 3.59 -14.78
CA THR A 54 18.00 3.10 -13.70
C THR A 54 16.53 3.49 -13.90
N ILE A 55 16.27 4.74 -14.29
CA ILE A 55 14.91 5.24 -14.52
C ILE A 55 14.17 4.49 -15.63
N ALA A 56 14.87 4.03 -16.67
CA ALA A 56 14.26 3.22 -17.74
C ALA A 56 13.76 1.88 -17.20
N GLY A 57 14.51 1.27 -16.26
CA GLY A 57 14.07 0.05 -15.57
C GLY A 57 12.80 0.27 -14.75
N HIS A 58 12.65 1.41 -14.09
CA HIS A 58 11.42 1.75 -13.37
C HIS A 58 10.23 2.01 -14.30
N LYS A 59 10.45 2.65 -15.46
CA LYS A 59 9.41 2.81 -16.50
C LYS A 59 8.96 1.47 -17.09
N ALA A 60 9.90 0.56 -17.36
CA ALA A 60 9.60 -0.81 -17.78
C ALA A 60 8.85 -1.58 -16.67
N GLY A 61 9.22 -1.36 -15.41
CA GLY A 61 8.52 -1.90 -14.27
C GLY A 61 7.06 -1.43 -14.17
N TYR A 62 6.79 -0.14 -14.42
CA TYR A 62 5.41 0.34 -14.49
C TYR A 62 4.61 -0.29 -15.63
N SER A 63 5.22 -0.46 -16.81
CA SER A 63 4.56 -1.13 -17.94
C SER A 63 4.18 -2.58 -17.62
N SER A 64 5.05 -3.26 -16.85
CA SER A 64 4.82 -4.62 -16.37
C SER A 64 3.72 -4.67 -15.30
N LEU A 65 3.65 -3.66 -14.43
CA LEU A 65 2.54 -3.49 -13.49
C LEU A 65 1.20 -3.41 -14.21
N ILE A 66 1.06 -2.54 -15.22
CA ILE A 66 -0.20 -2.41 -15.96
C ILE A 66 -0.60 -3.72 -16.63
N SER A 67 0.36 -4.43 -17.23
CA SER A 67 0.12 -5.75 -17.83
C SER A 67 -0.35 -6.77 -16.78
N MET A 68 0.33 -6.82 -15.63
CA MET A 68 0.01 -7.75 -14.55
C MET A 68 -1.36 -7.47 -13.91
N LEU A 69 -1.71 -6.20 -13.73
CA LEU A 69 -3.03 -5.80 -13.27
C LEU A 69 -4.12 -6.26 -14.25
N GLY A 70 -3.89 -6.08 -15.55
CA GLY A 70 -4.80 -6.60 -16.58
C GLY A 70 -5.00 -8.11 -16.48
N TYR A 71 -3.93 -8.88 -16.28
CA TYR A 71 -4.02 -10.33 -16.09
C TYR A 71 -4.77 -10.71 -14.80
N CYS A 72 -4.49 -10.03 -13.68
CA CYS A 72 -5.15 -10.31 -12.40
C CYS A 72 -6.65 -10.05 -12.47
N TYR A 73 -7.06 -8.91 -13.02
CA TYR A 73 -8.48 -8.54 -13.08
C TYR A 73 -9.27 -9.32 -14.13
N GLU A 74 -8.66 -9.70 -15.26
CA GLU A 74 -9.31 -10.60 -16.22
C GLU A 74 -9.44 -12.04 -15.66
N LEU A 75 -8.51 -12.48 -14.80
CA LEU A 75 -8.62 -13.75 -14.06
C LEU A 75 -9.72 -13.71 -12.98
N GLY A 76 -10.10 -12.52 -12.51
CA GLY A 76 -11.15 -12.31 -11.51
C GLY A 76 -10.66 -12.00 -10.10
N VAL A 77 -9.35 -11.72 -9.93
CA VAL A 77 -8.77 -11.26 -8.65
C VAL A 77 -9.44 -9.94 -8.24
N LYS A 78 -9.82 -9.80 -6.97
CA LYS A 78 -10.57 -8.63 -6.47
C LYS A 78 -9.68 -7.54 -5.92
N TYR A 79 -8.56 -7.92 -5.31
CA TYR A 79 -7.62 -7.01 -4.68
C TYR A 79 -6.21 -7.28 -5.22
N VAL A 80 -5.54 -6.22 -5.64
CA VAL A 80 -4.10 -6.27 -5.94
C VAL A 80 -3.39 -5.24 -5.08
N THR A 81 -2.44 -5.67 -4.26
CA THR A 81 -1.56 -4.77 -3.51
C THR A 81 -0.17 -4.75 -4.13
N VAL A 82 0.47 -3.59 -4.26
CA VAL A 82 1.80 -3.47 -4.85
C VAL A 82 2.74 -2.65 -3.97
N TYR A 83 3.97 -3.11 -3.79
CA TYR A 83 4.99 -2.39 -3.05
C TYR A 83 5.74 -1.42 -3.98
N ALA A 84 5.28 -0.18 -4.05
CA ALA A 84 5.81 0.81 -4.99
C ALA A 84 7.04 1.54 -4.43
N PHE A 85 6.99 1.99 -3.17
CA PHE A 85 8.09 2.74 -2.55
C PHE A 85 8.10 2.56 -1.03
N SER A 86 9.20 2.05 -0.47
CA SER A 86 9.32 1.87 0.99
C SER A 86 9.87 3.10 1.71
N ILE A 87 9.65 3.22 3.02
CA ILE A 87 10.29 4.29 3.83
C ILE A 87 11.82 4.17 3.75
N ASP A 88 12.36 2.95 3.75
CA ASP A 88 13.81 2.73 3.58
C ASP A 88 14.34 3.21 2.22
N ASN A 89 13.49 3.39 1.20
CA ASN A 89 13.93 3.89 -0.10
C ASN A 89 14.27 5.38 -0.10
N PHE A 90 13.88 6.14 0.92
CA PHE A 90 14.37 7.51 1.11
C PHE A 90 15.88 7.59 1.39
N LYS A 91 16.52 6.46 1.78
CA LYS A 91 17.98 6.37 2.00
C LYS A 91 18.77 6.24 0.70
N ARG A 92 18.11 6.17 -0.46
CA ARG A 92 18.79 6.16 -1.78
C ARG A 92 19.30 7.55 -2.13
N SER A 93 20.01 7.69 -3.26
CA SER A 93 20.52 9.00 -3.66
C SER A 93 19.34 9.97 -3.90
N PRO A 94 19.49 11.26 -3.54
CA PRO A 94 18.43 12.26 -3.72
C PRO A 94 17.90 12.30 -5.16
N GLU A 95 18.78 12.16 -6.15
CA GLU A 95 18.43 12.18 -7.57
C GLU A 95 17.57 10.97 -7.96
N GLU A 96 17.86 9.78 -7.41
CA GLU A 96 17.02 8.59 -7.64
C GLU A 96 15.64 8.77 -7.00
N VAL A 97 15.59 9.31 -5.78
CA VAL A 97 14.32 9.56 -5.08
C VAL A 97 13.47 10.57 -5.83
N GLU A 98 14.04 11.69 -6.27
CA GLU A 98 13.36 12.72 -7.06
C GLU A 98 12.78 12.14 -8.35
N CYS A 99 13.60 11.40 -9.12
CA CYS A 99 13.14 10.74 -10.35
C CYS A 99 11.98 9.75 -10.10
N LEU A 100 11.97 9.05 -8.95
CA LEU A 100 10.89 8.15 -8.59
C LEU A 100 9.61 8.90 -8.20
N MET A 101 9.74 10.03 -7.50
CA MET A 101 8.60 10.90 -7.17
C MET A 101 7.97 11.50 -8.43
N ASP A 102 8.78 11.96 -9.37
CA ASP A 102 8.31 12.48 -10.67
C ASP A 102 7.59 11.39 -11.47
N LEU A 103 8.16 10.18 -11.53
CA LEU A 103 7.52 9.05 -12.18
C LEU A 103 6.19 8.70 -11.50
N MET A 104 6.14 8.66 -10.17
CA MET A 104 4.90 8.41 -9.43
C MET A 104 3.84 9.48 -9.75
N LEU A 105 4.21 10.76 -9.74
CA LEU A 105 3.31 11.86 -10.08
C LEU A 105 2.76 11.73 -11.51
N GLU A 106 3.62 11.44 -12.49
CA GLU A 106 3.23 11.19 -13.88
C GLU A 106 2.21 10.05 -13.97
N LYS A 107 2.47 8.92 -13.30
CA LYS A 107 1.60 7.74 -13.38
C LYS A 107 0.29 7.89 -12.61
N MET A 108 0.28 8.59 -11.48
CA MET A 108 -0.94 8.94 -10.76
C MET A 108 -1.85 9.84 -11.60
N LYS A 109 -1.30 10.80 -12.33
CA LYS A 109 -2.08 11.62 -13.27
C LYS A 109 -2.70 10.75 -14.38
N GLY A 110 -1.94 9.80 -14.92
CA GLY A 110 -2.42 8.85 -15.92
C GLY A 110 -3.60 7.97 -15.44
N PHE A 111 -3.73 7.69 -14.14
CA PHE A 111 -4.90 6.97 -13.61
C PHE A 111 -6.22 7.73 -13.78
N LEU A 112 -6.18 9.05 -13.92
CA LEU A 112 -7.36 9.90 -14.09
C LEU A 112 -7.77 10.07 -15.57
N GLU A 113 -6.98 9.56 -16.50
CA GLU A 113 -7.30 9.62 -17.94
C GLU A 113 -8.40 8.63 -18.30
N HIS A 114 -9.29 8.99 -19.22
CA HIS A 114 -10.46 8.17 -19.58
C HIS A 114 -10.10 6.76 -20.08
N GLU A 115 -8.96 6.61 -20.76
CA GLU A 115 -8.49 5.33 -21.30
C GLU A 115 -7.69 4.50 -20.28
N SER A 116 -7.61 4.95 -19.03
CA SER A 116 -6.81 4.27 -18.01
C SER A 116 -7.41 2.90 -17.64
N ILE A 117 -6.53 2.00 -17.19
CA ILE A 117 -6.92 0.68 -16.67
C ILE A 117 -7.92 0.80 -15.51
N VAL A 118 -7.86 1.91 -14.77
CA VAL A 118 -8.72 2.22 -13.63
C VAL A 118 -10.18 2.34 -14.09
N HIS A 119 -10.44 3.09 -15.16
CA HIS A 119 -11.78 3.19 -15.73
C HIS A 119 -12.20 1.91 -16.44
N GLN A 120 -11.29 1.27 -17.19
CA GLN A 120 -11.56 0.05 -17.94
C GLN A 120 -12.10 -1.08 -17.06
N TYR A 121 -11.46 -1.33 -15.91
CA TYR A 121 -11.86 -2.40 -14.98
C TYR A 121 -12.70 -1.91 -13.81
N GLY A 122 -13.00 -0.61 -13.69
CA GLY A 122 -13.72 -0.03 -12.56
C GLY A 122 -12.97 -0.25 -11.24
N ILE A 123 -11.67 0.09 -11.23
CA ILE A 123 -10.76 -0.13 -10.11
C ILE A 123 -10.89 1.01 -9.10
N ARG A 124 -11.09 0.69 -7.83
CA ARG A 124 -10.89 1.65 -6.74
C ARG A 124 -9.43 1.64 -6.32
N VAL A 125 -8.79 2.80 -6.29
CA VAL A 125 -7.36 2.93 -5.97
C VAL A 125 -7.19 3.47 -4.56
N TYR A 126 -6.29 2.86 -3.79
CA TYR A 126 -5.87 3.28 -2.46
C TYR A 126 -4.36 3.49 -2.45
N PHE A 127 -3.89 4.57 -1.81
CA PHE A 127 -2.48 4.74 -1.48
C PHE A 127 -2.30 4.44 0.00
N ILE A 128 -1.46 3.46 0.31
CA ILE A 128 -1.27 2.88 1.65
C ILE A 128 0.14 3.22 2.15
N GLY A 129 0.25 3.79 3.34
CA GLY A 129 1.52 4.17 3.96
C GLY A 129 1.50 5.57 4.55
N ASN A 130 2.65 6.04 5.03
CA ASN A 130 2.77 7.34 5.65
C ASN A 130 2.90 8.44 4.60
N LEU A 131 1.75 8.85 4.03
CA LEU A 131 1.70 9.84 2.95
C LEU A 131 2.24 11.23 3.35
N LYS A 132 2.40 11.50 4.65
CA LYS A 132 3.01 12.75 5.15
C LYS A 132 4.50 12.84 4.82
N LEU A 133 5.16 11.71 4.54
CA LEU A 133 6.57 11.66 4.13
C LEU A 133 6.76 11.99 2.64
N LEU A 134 5.69 12.04 1.85
CA LEU A 134 5.76 12.38 0.44
C LEU A 134 5.81 13.88 0.24
N ASN A 135 6.44 14.32 -0.85
CA ASN A 135 6.36 15.72 -1.25
C ASN A 135 4.90 16.09 -1.60
N GLU A 136 4.57 17.36 -1.44
CA GLU A 136 3.21 17.85 -1.62
C GLU A 136 2.58 17.47 -2.98
N PRO A 137 3.29 17.59 -4.13
CA PRO A 137 2.70 17.25 -5.42
C PRO A 137 2.23 15.79 -5.53
N VAL A 138 3.05 14.85 -5.05
CA VAL A 138 2.70 13.41 -5.08
C VAL A 138 1.58 13.10 -4.10
N ARG A 139 1.63 13.67 -2.88
CA ARG A 139 0.58 13.48 -1.88
C ARG A 139 -0.79 13.97 -2.38
N VAL A 140 -0.85 15.17 -2.94
CA VAL A 140 -2.09 15.75 -3.49
C VAL A 140 -2.61 14.93 -4.68
N ALA A 141 -1.72 14.43 -5.54
CA ALA A 141 -2.11 13.56 -6.64
C ALA A 141 -2.71 12.22 -6.14
N ALA A 142 -2.10 11.61 -5.12
CA ALA A 142 -2.60 10.39 -4.48
C ALA A 142 -4.01 10.60 -3.90
N GLU A 143 -4.22 11.67 -3.14
CA GLU A 143 -5.53 12.04 -2.59
C GLU A 143 -6.59 12.26 -3.67
N LYS A 144 -6.21 12.96 -4.76
CA LYS A 144 -7.11 13.20 -5.90
C LYS A 144 -7.54 11.89 -6.57
N VAL A 145 -6.62 10.96 -6.77
CA VAL A 145 -6.91 9.62 -7.35
C VAL A 145 -7.83 8.81 -6.43
N MET A 146 -7.54 8.76 -5.12
CA MET A 146 -8.40 8.04 -4.16
C MET A 146 -9.83 8.61 -4.18
N LYS A 147 -9.97 9.94 -4.21
CA LYS A 147 -11.28 10.61 -4.29
C LYS A 147 -12.01 10.32 -5.60
N ALA A 148 -11.31 10.40 -6.74
CA ALA A 148 -11.89 10.17 -8.06
C ALA A 148 -12.38 8.73 -8.25
N THR A 149 -11.70 7.76 -7.63
CA THR A 149 -12.00 6.33 -7.78
C THR A 149 -12.86 5.77 -6.63
N ALA A 150 -13.26 6.58 -5.65
CA ALA A 150 -13.96 6.13 -4.45
C ALA A 150 -15.29 5.41 -4.70
N LYS A 151 -15.96 5.70 -5.83
CA LYS A 151 -17.23 5.06 -6.23
C LYS A 151 -17.04 3.78 -7.04
N ASN A 152 -15.82 3.47 -7.46
CA ASN A 152 -15.53 2.24 -8.18
C ASN A 152 -15.64 1.04 -7.21
N ASN A 153 -16.18 -0.07 -7.70
CA ASN A 153 -16.52 -1.23 -6.85
C ASN A 153 -16.30 -2.59 -7.52
N LYS A 154 -15.67 -2.64 -8.71
CA LYS A 154 -15.46 -3.90 -9.43
C LYS A 154 -14.19 -4.63 -8.98
N ALA A 155 -13.14 -3.86 -8.71
CA ALA A 155 -11.84 -4.35 -8.26
C ALA A 155 -11.10 -3.25 -7.47
N ASN A 156 -10.04 -3.62 -6.75
CA ASN A 156 -9.29 -2.71 -5.88
C ASN A 156 -7.78 -2.83 -6.13
N LEU A 157 -7.11 -1.67 -6.25
CA LEU A 157 -5.66 -1.55 -6.31
C LEU A 157 -5.17 -0.80 -5.07
N LEU A 158 -4.31 -1.43 -4.29
CA LEU A 158 -3.65 -0.83 -3.14
C LEU A 158 -2.18 -0.60 -3.49
N VAL A 159 -1.75 0.65 -3.47
CA VAL A 159 -0.37 1.05 -3.80
C VAL A 159 0.33 1.45 -2.53
N CYS A 160 1.24 0.61 -2.04
CA CYS A 160 2.04 0.89 -0.86
C CYS A 160 3.18 1.86 -1.21
N VAL A 161 3.11 3.08 -0.67
CA VAL A 161 4.02 4.18 -0.94
C VAL A 161 4.40 4.87 0.37
N ALA A 162 5.68 5.18 0.55
CA ALA A 162 6.23 5.55 1.87
C ALA A 162 5.75 4.59 2.97
N TYR A 163 5.78 3.29 2.66
CA TYR A 163 5.22 2.23 3.50
C TYR A 163 6.32 1.34 4.06
N THR A 164 6.18 0.93 5.32
CA THR A 164 6.79 -0.28 5.87
C THR A 164 5.82 -0.92 6.85
N SER A 165 5.86 -2.24 7.00
CA SER A 165 4.95 -2.94 7.92
C SER A 165 5.21 -2.56 9.38
N CYS A 166 6.46 -2.35 9.79
CA CYS A 166 6.75 -1.86 11.14
C CYS A 166 6.15 -0.47 11.41
N ASP A 167 6.24 0.46 10.45
CA ASP A 167 5.62 1.79 10.57
C ASP A 167 4.09 1.68 10.69
N GLU A 168 3.47 0.84 9.85
CA GLU A 168 2.03 0.57 9.93
C GLU A 168 1.60 0.00 11.29
N ILE A 169 2.34 -1.00 11.82
CA ILE A 169 2.03 -1.61 13.13
C ILE A 169 2.15 -0.56 14.24
N VAL A 170 3.21 0.24 14.25
CA VAL A 170 3.40 1.29 15.25
C VAL A 170 2.28 2.32 15.17
N HIS A 171 1.94 2.76 13.95
CA HIS A 171 0.83 3.68 13.73
C HIS A 171 -0.50 3.11 14.24
N ALA A 172 -0.82 1.86 13.87
CA ALA A 172 -2.06 1.21 14.27
C ALA A 172 -2.19 1.10 15.80
N ILE A 173 -1.09 0.77 16.50
CA ILE A 173 -1.06 0.74 17.97
C ILE A 173 -1.30 2.14 18.55
N GLN A 174 -0.62 3.16 18.02
CA GLN A 174 -0.77 4.55 18.48
C GLN A 174 -2.21 5.05 18.32
N GLU A 175 -2.81 4.87 17.14
CA GLU A 175 -4.19 5.24 16.84
C GLU A 175 -5.18 4.47 17.72
N SER A 176 -4.95 3.18 17.94
CA SER A 176 -5.80 2.36 18.81
C SER A 176 -5.79 2.85 20.26
N CYS A 177 -4.62 3.24 20.78
CA CYS A 177 -4.49 3.85 22.09
C CYS A 177 -5.22 5.19 22.17
N GLN A 178 -5.04 6.06 21.17
CA GLN A 178 -5.71 7.37 21.13
C GLN A 178 -7.24 7.23 21.06
N SER A 179 -7.75 6.36 20.18
CA SER A 179 -9.18 6.07 20.06
C SER A 179 -9.76 5.56 21.39
N LYS A 180 -9.06 4.68 22.11
CA LYS A 180 -9.54 4.19 23.41
C LYS A 180 -9.56 5.25 24.49
N ILE A 181 -8.53 6.10 24.55
CA ILE A 181 -8.47 7.20 25.50
C ILE A 181 -9.64 8.16 25.24
N TYR A 182 -9.90 8.48 23.96
CA TYR A 182 -11.03 9.31 23.57
C TYR A 182 -12.39 8.70 23.96
N ASP A 183 -12.59 7.40 23.73
CA ASP A 183 -13.81 6.69 24.14
C ASP A 183 -14.05 6.72 25.65
N ILE A 184 -12.98 6.65 26.46
CA ILE A 184 -13.09 6.77 27.93
C ILE A 184 -13.45 8.20 28.32
N GLN A 185 -12.77 9.19 27.74
CA GLN A 185 -13.01 10.59 28.05
C GLN A 185 -14.44 11.01 27.70
N THR A 186 -14.98 10.54 26.57
CA THR A 186 -16.37 10.82 26.17
C THR A 186 -17.40 10.11 27.05
N ARG A 187 -17.12 8.86 27.49
CA ARG A 187 -17.97 8.14 28.45
C ARG A 187 -17.98 8.79 29.83
N ASN A 188 -16.81 9.24 30.32
CA ASN A 188 -16.69 9.90 31.61
C ASN A 188 -17.19 11.36 31.57
N GLY A 189 -17.15 12.01 30.40
CA GLY A 189 -17.62 13.38 30.18
C GLY A 189 -19.14 13.52 30.00
N SER A 190 -19.89 12.41 29.91
CA SER A 190 -21.35 12.44 29.79
C SER A 190 -22.10 12.52 31.13
N SER A 191 -21.40 12.58 32.27
CA SER A 191 -22.02 12.73 33.59
C SER A 191 -21.87 14.11 34.23
N ASP A 192 -21.08 15.04 33.68
CA ASP A 192 -21.00 16.40 34.21
C ASP A 192 -20.54 17.40 33.13
N LYS A 193 -21.49 18.12 32.55
CA LYS A 193 -21.34 19.55 32.17
C LYS A 193 -22.66 20.12 31.65
N LYS A 194 -23.47 20.62 32.59
CA LYS A 194 -24.05 21.94 32.40
C LYS A 194 -22.90 22.95 32.51
N MET A 195 -22.93 23.92 31.60
CA MET A 195 -22.62 25.33 31.83
C MET A 195 -21.47 25.93 30.99
N ASN A 196 -21.93 26.93 30.22
CA ASN A 196 -21.29 28.14 29.71
C ASN A 196 -20.37 28.06 28.49
N GLY A 197 -20.76 28.88 27.52
CA GLY A 197 -20.17 28.96 26.22
C GLY A 197 -18.87 29.75 26.23
N PHE A 198 -18.05 29.46 25.23
CA PHE A 198 -17.00 30.33 24.79
C PHE A 198 -17.07 30.38 23.27
N VAL A 199 -17.45 31.55 22.78
CA VAL A 199 -17.56 31.90 21.36
C VAL A 199 -16.14 31.98 20.81
N VAL A 200 -15.84 31.24 19.75
CA VAL A 200 -14.61 31.41 18.96
C VAL A 200 -14.87 32.54 17.96
N HIS A 201 -14.27 33.70 18.20
CA HIS A 201 -13.97 34.65 17.13
C HIS A 201 -12.48 34.59 16.80
N GLY A 202 -12.20 34.59 15.50
CA GLY A 202 -10.88 34.38 14.92
C GLY A 202 -9.98 35.61 14.95
N GLY A 203 -8.78 35.43 14.40
CA GLY A 203 -7.82 36.49 14.17
C GLY A 203 -6.43 35.90 13.97
N LEU A 204 -6.04 35.78 12.70
CA LEU A 204 -4.64 35.78 12.29
C LEU A 204 -4.01 37.09 12.73
N GLU A 205 -2.91 37.04 13.45
CA GLU A 205 -1.90 38.11 13.41
C GLU A 205 -0.54 37.55 13.82
N GLU A 206 0.40 37.68 12.88
CA GLU A 206 1.83 37.43 13.06
C GLU A 206 2.43 38.57 13.89
N HIS A 207 3.36 38.26 14.78
CA HIS A 207 4.35 39.23 15.22
C HIS A 207 5.67 38.53 15.57
N GLU A 208 6.71 38.90 14.82
CA GLU A 208 8.11 38.61 15.09
C GLU A 208 8.57 39.25 16.41
N ASP A 209 9.41 38.55 17.18
CA ASP A 209 10.39 39.23 18.02
C ASP A 209 11.64 38.37 18.32
N LYS A 210 12.79 39.05 18.35
CA LYS A 210 14.18 38.56 18.31
C LYS A 210 14.66 37.83 19.58
N PRO A 211 15.74 37.02 19.52
CA PRO A 211 16.20 36.21 20.64
C PRO A 211 17.02 37.02 21.65
N LYS A 212 16.72 36.88 22.94
CA LYS A 212 17.58 37.31 24.04
C LYS A 212 18.23 36.10 24.71
N ASN A 213 19.55 36.10 24.67
CA ASN A 213 20.41 35.20 25.43
C ASN A 213 20.13 35.34 26.93
N HIS A 214 19.76 34.23 27.59
CA HIS A 214 19.95 34.09 29.03
C HIS A 214 20.63 32.75 29.32
N GLU A 215 21.79 32.89 29.95
CA GLU A 215 22.69 31.85 30.41
C GLU A 215 21.99 30.88 31.36
N ALA A 216 22.23 29.58 31.14
CA ALA A 216 21.75 28.52 32.01
C ALA A 216 22.51 28.54 33.35
N LYS A 217 21.78 28.74 34.45
CA LYS A 217 22.25 28.37 35.80
C LYS A 217 21.75 26.96 36.13
N PRO A 218 22.58 26.07 36.69
CA PRO A 218 22.13 24.74 37.09
C PRO A 218 21.43 24.82 38.44
N CYS A 219 20.13 24.60 38.46
CA CYS A 219 19.41 24.35 39.71
C CYS A 219 19.50 22.86 40.05
N ASN A 220 20.39 22.53 40.99
CA ASN A 220 20.27 21.34 41.83
C ASN A 220 18.98 21.48 42.66
N GLY A 221 17.90 20.89 42.17
CA GLY A 221 16.65 20.73 42.90
C GLY A 221 16.41 19.25 43.13
N LEU A 222 16.36 18.87 44.40
CA LEU A 222 16.00 17.54 44.89
C LEU A 222 14.67 17.10 44.25
N ILE A 223 14.67 15.92 43.63
CA ILE A 223 13.44 15.26 43.21
C ILE A 223 12.78 14.79 44.50
N GLU A 224 11.79 15.53 45.00
CA GLU A 224 10.78 14.96 45.87
C GLU A 224 10.02 13.93 45.02
N GLU A 225 10.19 12.65 45.37
CA GLU A 225 9.32 11.57 44.91
C GLU A 225 7.92 11.87 45.44
N SER A 226 7.15 12.62 44.65
CA SER A 226 5.72 12.70 44.86
C SER A 226 5.16 11.31 44.62
N GLU A 227 4.69 10.66 45.69
CA GLU A 227 3.91 9.42 45.64
C GLU A 227 2.89 9.53 44.50
N VAL A 228 3.18 8.85 43.39
CA VAL A 228 2.17 8.61 42.37
C VAL A 228 1.18 7.68 43.03
N CYS A 229 0.07 8.24 43.52
CA CYS A 229 -1.09 7.47 43.91
C CYS A 229 -1.42 6.52 42.75
N GLU A 230 -1.05 5.25 42.90
CA GLU A 230 -1.56 4.11 42.11
C GLU A 230 -3.06 3.97 42.44
N LYS A 231 -3.86 4.96 42.04
CA LYS A 231 -5.20 4.61 41.57
C LYS A 231 -4.93 3.73 40.37
N GLN A 232 -5.11 2.43 40.56
CA GLN A 232 -5.13 1.43 39.52
C GLN A 232 -6.20 1.86 38.51
N MET A 233 -5.84 2.78 37.62
CA MET A 233 -6.63 3.12 36.45
C MET A 233 -6.76 1.78 35.76
N ASN A 234 -8.00 1.26 35.70
CA ASN A 234 -8.33 0.17 34.81
C ASN A 234 -8.03 0.67 33.39
N LEU A 235 -6.76 0.57 32.98
CA LEU A 235 -6.33 0.90 31.66
C LEU A 235 -7.08 -0.06 30.74
N PRO A 236 -7.81 0.46 29.74
CA PRO A 236 -8.65 -0.37 28.91
C PRO A 236 -7.76 -1.37 28.16
N THR A 237 -8.05 -2.65 28.31
CA THR A 237 -7.28 -3.72 27.64
C THR A 237 -7.41 -3.57 26.13
N LEU A 238 -6.32 -3.22 25.44
CA LEU A 238 -6.23 -3.20 23.97
C LEU A 238 -6.44 -4.63 23.43
N LYS A 239 -7.40 -4.81 22.51
CA LYS A 239 -7.65 -6.09 21.84
C LYS A 239 -7.03 -6.06 20.45
N LEU A 240 -6.81 -7.26 19.89
CA LEU A 240 -6.28 -7.42 18.54
C LEU A 240 -7.12 -6.67 17.48
N VAL A 241 -8.44 -6.79 17.58
CA VAL A 241 -9.41 -6.12 16.69
C VAL A 241 -9.30 -4.60 16.72
N ASP A 242 -8.83 -4.02 17.83
CA ASP A 242 -8.62 -2.58 17.93
C ASP A 242 -7.43 -2.18 17.03
N ILE A 243 -6.34 -2.96 17.05
CA ILE A 243 -5.15 -2.73 16.22
C ILE A 243 -5.49 -2.93 14.74
N GLU A 244 -6.11 -4.05 14.39
CA GLU A 244 -6.41 -4.41 13.00
C GLU A 244 -7.30 -3.38 12.31
N LYS A 245 -8.24 -2.77 13.03
CA LYS A 245 -9.09 -1.68 12.52
C LYS A 245 -8.29 -0.42 12.14
N HIS A 246 -7.17 -0.17 12.80
CA HIS A 246 -6.34 1.02 12.58
C HIS A 246 -5.10 0.75 11.70
N MET A 247 -4.93 -0.47 11.20
CA MET A 247 -3.94 -0.75 10.15
C MET A 247 -4.31 0.01 8.87
N TYR A 248 -3.32 0.52 8.14
CA TYR A 248 -3.57 1.14 6.83
C TYR A 248 -4.29 0.18 5.88
N MET A 249 -3.95 -1.11 5.96
CA MET A 249 -4.53 -2.19 5.14
C MET A 249 -5.93 -2.65 5.57
N ALA A 250 -6.54 -2.08 6.62
CA ALA A 250 -7.88 -2.47 7.10
C ALA A 250 -9.01 -2.32 6.04
N VAL A 251 -8.72 -1.65 4.92
CA VAL A 251 -9.62 -1.45 3.78
C VAL A 251 -9.74 -2.67 2.85
N ALA A 252 -8.90 -3.70 3.03
CA ALA A 252 -8.87 -4.91 2.21
C ALA A 252 -8.69 -6.18 3.05
N PRO A 253 -9.13 -7.35 2.56
CA PRO A 253 -8.81 -8.62 3.21
C PRO A 253 -7.30 -8.92 3.12
N ASP A 254 -6.82 -9.87 3.92
CA ASP A 254 -5.43 -10.33 3.85
C ASP A 254 -5.08 -10.95 2.48
N PRO A 255 -3.84 -10.78 1.98
CA PRO A 255 -3.40 -11.42 0.75
C PRO A 255 -3.46 -12.95 0.81
N ASP A 256 -3.93 -13.57 -0.26
CA ASP A 256 -3.90 -15.02 -0.46
C ASP A 256 -2.55 -15.51 -1.01
N ILE A 257 -1.84 -14.63 -1.74
CA ILE A 257 -0.51 -14.91 -2.28
C ILE A 257 0.33 -13.63 -2.23
N VAL A 258 1.59 -13.75 -1.79
CA VAL A 258 2.62 -12.73 -2.04
C VAL A 258 3.51 -13.21 -3.17
N ILE A 259 3.69 -12.38 -4.20
CA ILE A 259 4.60 -12.63 -5.31
C ILE A 259 5.76 -11.65 -5.23
N ARG A 260 6.98 -12.17 -5.12
CA ARG A 260 8.20 -11.36 -5.12
C ARG A 260 9.10 -11.74 -6.30
N SER A 261 9.28 -10.83 -7.24
CA SER A 261 10.21 -11.04 -8.36
C SER A 261 11.68 -11.08 -7.90
N SER A 262 12.58 -11.41 -8.82
CA SER A 262 14.04 -11.45 -8.68
C SER A 262 14.63 -12.57 -7.81
N GLY A 263 13.83 -13.60 -7.47
CA GLY A 263 14.29 -14.81 -6.78
C GLY A 263 14.57 -14.63 -5.28
N GLU A 264 14.26 -13.46 -4.72
CA GLU A 264 14.52 -13.15 -3.31
C GLU A 264 13.43 -13.78 -2.41
N THR A 265 13.83 -14.44 -1.32
CA THR A 265 12.93 -15.16 -0.40
C THR A 265 12.72 -14.44 0.93
N ARG A 266 12.56 -13.11 0.89
CA ARG A 266 12.27 -12.27 2.07
C ARG A 266 11.08 -11.34 1.79
N LEU A 267 10.45 -10.79 2.82
CA LEU A 267 9.35 -9.83 2.65
C LEU A 267 9.81 -8.37 2.60
N SER A 268 11.02 -8.04 3.08
CA SER A 268 11.53 -6.66 3.07
C SER A 268 10.59 -5.66 3.76
N ASN A 269 10.08 -6.03 4.94
CA ASN A 269 9.19 -5.19 5.75
C ASN A 269 7.89 -4.80 5.01
N PHE A 270 7.33 -5.75 4.26
CA PHE A 270 6.09 -5.60 3.49
C PHE A 270 5.01 -6.53 4.05
N LEU A 271 3.87 -5.95 4.44
CA LEU A 271 2.67 -6.67 4.89
C LEU A 271 2.93 -7.78 5.92
N LEU A 272 3.85 -7.58 6.87
CA LEU A 272 4.27 -8.65 7.80
C LEU A 272 3.10 -9.19 8.63
N TRP A 273 2.16 -8.32 9.01
CA TRP A 273 0.96 -8.71 9.74
C TRP A 273 0.00 -9.51 8.85
N GLN A 274 -0.35 -8.92 7.70
CA GLN A 274 -1.38 -9.44 6.80
C GLN A 274 -0.93 -10.72 6.07
N THR A 275 0.38 -10.98 5.99
CA THR A 275 0.94 -12.12 5.26
C THR A 275 1.42 -13.26 6.17
N ALA A 276 1.07 -13.23 7.47
CA ALA A 276 1.50 -14.24 8.44
C ALA A 276 1.19 -15.69 8.02
N ASN A 277 0.07 -15.91 7.32
CA ASN A 277 -0.33 -17.23 6.80
C ASN A 277 -0.40 -17.27 5.26
N CYS A 278 0.33 -16.38 4.61
CA CYS A 278 0.29 -16.23 3.16
C CYS A 278 1.51 -16.91 2.50
N PRO A 279 1.32 -17.74 1.47
CA PRO A 279 2.44 -18.30 0.71
C PRO A 279 3.20 -17.21 -0.05
N LEU A 280 4.53 -17.29 0.00
CA LEU A 280 5.43 -16.47 -0.81
C LEU A 280 5.87 -17.23 -2.07
N TYR A 281 5.54 -16.70 -3.23
CA TYR A 281 6.03 -17.17 -4.53
C TYR A 281 7.13 -16.24 -5.06
N SER A 282 8.35 -16.76 -5.18
CA SER A 282 9.53 -15.97 -5.56
C SER A 282 10.16 -16.43 -6.89
N PRO A 283 9.58 -16.07 -8.06
CA PRO A 283 10.19 -16.39 -9.34
C PRO A 283 11.52 -15.64 -9.51
N THR A 284 12.49 -16.28 -10.18
CA THR A 284 13.82 -15.70 -10.44
C THR A 284 13.78 -14.54 -11.45
N ALA A 285 12.73 -14.45 -12.27
CA ALA A 285 12.52 -13.37 -13.23
C ALA A 285 12.51 -11.99 -12.56
N LEU A 286 13.15 -11.00 -13.19
CA LEU A 286 13.09 -9.61 -12.72
C LEU A 286 11.69 -9.04 -12.92
N TRP A 287 11.30 -8.01 -12.15
CA TRP A 287 9.94 -7.44 -12.26
C TRP A 287 9.55 -7.07 -13.70
N PRO A 288 10.40 -6.38 -14.51
CA PRO A 288 10.04 -6.06 -15.89
C PRO A 288 9.95 -7.26 -16.85
N GLU A 289 10.39 -8.45 -16.41
CA GLU A 289 10.35 -9.70 -17.19
C GLU A 289 9.16 -10.59 -16.77
N LEU A 290 8.47 -10.22 -15.70
CA LEU A 290 7.35 -10.99 -15.15
C LEU A 290 6.13 -10.83 -16.07
N GLY A 291 5.42 -11.93 -16.30
CA GLY A 291 4.38 -12.00 -17.33
C GLY A 291 3.30 -13.05 -17.04
N LEU A 292 2.40 -13.26 -17.99
CA LEU A 292 1.21 -14.11 -17.84
C LEU A 292 1.54 -15.49 -17.24
N TRP A 293 2.55 -16.19 -17.78
CA TRP A 293 2.89 -17.53 -17.32
C TRP A 293 3.36 -17.58 -15.87
N HIS A 294 4.04 -16.53 -15.39
CA HIS A 294 4.45 -16.44 -13.99
C HIS A 294 3.24 -16.30 -13.06
N LEU A 295 2.24 -15.51 -13.46
CA LEU A 295 0.98 -15.40 -12.73
C LEU A 295 0.23 -16.74 -12.72
N VAL A 296 0.12 -17.39 -13.89
CA VAL A 296 -0.53 -18.71 -14.02
C VAL A 296 0.14 -19.72 -13.09
N TRP A 297 1.46 -19.79 -13.07
CA TRP A 297 2.19 -20.68 -12.15
C TRP A 297 1.97 -20.33 -10.68
N ALA A 298 1.94 -19.04 -10.33
CA ALA A 298 1.64 -18.63 -8.96
C ALA A 298 0.24 -19.09 -8.52
N VAL A 299 -0.76 -18.91 -9.39
CA VAL A 299 -2.15 -19.31 -9.13
C VAL A 299 -2.30 -20.82 -9.06
N LEU A 300 -1.66 -21.59 -9.95
CA LEU A 300 -1.68 -23.05 -9.89
C LEU A 300 -1.02 -23.58 -8.61
N ASN A 301 0.07 -22.96 -8.15
CA ASN A 301 0.71 -23.33 -6.88
C ASN A 301 -0.19 -23.02 -5.67
N PHE A 302 -0.92 -21.90 -5.71
CA PHE A 302 -1.95 -21.57 -4.73
C PHE A 302 -3.08 -22.60 -4.74
N GLN A 303 -3.62 -22.93 -5.91
CA GLN A 303 -4.68 -23.93 -6.06
C GLN A 303 -4.25 -25.30 -5.53
N ARG A 304 -3.01 -25.72 -5.80
CA ARG A 304 -2.44 -26.98 -5.29
C ARG A 304 -2.38 -27.00 -3.76
N SER A 305 -2.12 -25.85 -3.13
CA SER A 305 -1.93 -25.73 -1.68
C SER A 305 -3.20 -25.25 -0.95
N TYR A 306 -4.28 -24.98 -1.69
CA TYR A 306 -5.46 -24.27 -1.20
C TYR A 306 -6.08 -24.92 0.03
N GLN A 307 -6.26 -26.25 0.03
CA GLN A 307 -6.85 -26.97 1.15
C GLN A 307 -6.03 -26.86 2.45
N TYR A 308 -4.70 -26.75 2.34
CA TYR A 308 -3.83 -26.56 3.49
C TYR A 308 -3.94 -25.14 4.04
N LEU A 309 -3.96 -24.14 3.16
CA LEU A 309 -4.11 -22.73 3.52
C LEU A 309 -5.45 -22.46 4.21
N GLU A 310 -6.55 -23.01 3.68
CA GLU A 310 -7.89 -22.90 4.27
C GLU A 310 -7.98 -23.52 5.67
N LYS A 311 -7.32 -24.66 5.89
CA LYS A 311 -7.27 -25.30 7.21
C LYS A 311 -6.50 -24.45 8.23
N ASN A 312 -5.43 -23.78 7.81
CA ASN A 312 -4.64 -22.94 8.70
C ASN A 312 -5.34 -21.61 9.03
N LYS A 313 -6.05 -21.00 8.06
CA LYS A 313 -6.87 -19.81 8.32
C LYS A 313 -7.93 -20.06 9.42
N LYS A 314 -8.50 -21.27 9.50
CA LYS A 314 -9.53 -21.63 10.49
C LYS A 314 -9.03 -21.94 11.91
N LYS A 315 -7.71 -22.05 12.10
CA LYS A 315 -7.11 -22.39 13.41
C LYS A 315 -6.81 -21.17 14.28
N ILE A 316 -6.96 -19.97 13.72
CA ILE A 316 -6.71 -18.66 14.32
C ILE A 316 -8.06 -18.03 14.63
#